data_AF-A0AAU0XWD9-F1
#
_entry.id   AF-A0AAU0XWD9-F1
#
_cell.length_a   1.000
_cell.length_b   1.000
_cell.length_c   1.000
_cell.angle_alpha   90.00
_cell.angle_beta   90.00
_cell.angle_gamma   90.00
#
_symmetry.space_group_name_H-M   'P 1'
#
loop_
_entity.id
_entity.type
_entity.pdbx_description
1 polymer ?
#
loop_
_entity_poly.entity_id
_entity_poly.type
_entity_poly.pdbx_seq_one_letter_code
_entity_poly.pdbx_strand_id
1 'polypeptide(L)'
;MSGTAVKKERDGGHHAIKGFAYQFDASLLRAFDNPNASVQLEGKQDLAVENYHIQVKHRTDRFSISAIAPAVQLMFRQFISDNGCQFLLHCHFADQKPGSERELTTQELDRILIDFPEDFDSSISAKFLSACRIGFRGNYIDQFNEVLAKISQHFHTRDVDEATYFHAILHGYVRDVILSKPIGGREISLRSLRAATSAARTAIFESAYVEQRGYDRYLKSVRKRYTLRNVNVAAERVFSFECDPMTDAESLAEVSLMLQNKYSSLKVGGKAPYLTFRGAPDELGIKKALWDAGARFNDGTGYHGGVFRMDELIDPPVRDLKLKVVSAVHLPALLEKVRFREFHDFYLGDPLRTPQNVAKASHVFLRNFEDLLQVL
;
A
#
# COMPACT_ATOMS: atom_id res chain seq x y z
N MET A 1 -8.36 13.82 52.36
CA MET A 1 -7.82 13.07 51.22
C MET A 1 -8.88 13.02 50.14
N SER A 2 -8.86 13.96 49.20
CA SER A 2 -9.81 13.99 48.08
C SER A 2 -9.27 13.12 46.94
N GLY A 3 -10.00 12.05 46.60
CA GLY A 3 -9.71 11.23 45.43
C GLY A 3 -10.05 12.00 44.16
N THR A 4 -9.03 12.33 43.38
CA THR A 4 -9.17 12.91 42.05
C THR A 4 -9.72 11.85 41.10
N ALA A 5 -10.97 12.04 40.67
CA ALA A 5 -11.57 11.25 39.60
C ALA A 5 -10.82 11.52 38.29
N VAL A 6 -10.11 10.52 37.80
CA VAL A 6 -9.49 10.55 36.46
C VAL A 6 -10.63 10.61 35.43
N LYS A 7 -10.79 11.78 34.80
CA LYS A 7 -11.65 11.93 33.61
C LYS A 7 -11.12 11.01 32.51
N LYS A 8 -11.89 9.99 32.17
CA LYS A 8 -11.68 9.16 30.98
C LYS A 8 -11.77 10.09 29.75
N GLU A 9 -10.63 10.44 29.15
CA GLU A 9 -10.60 11.14 27.86
C GLU A 9 -11.44 10.33 26.86
N ARG A 10 -12.54 10.93 26.38
CA ARG A 10 -13.42 10.29 25.41
C ARG A 10 -12.80 10.48 24.03
N ASP A 11 -12.24 9.41 23.50
CA ASP A 11 -11.80 9.30 22.10
C ASP A 11 -13.02 9.20 21.16
N GLY A 12 -13.80 10.28 21.09
CA GLY A 12 -15.06 10.31 20.33
C GLY A 12 -14.87 10.08 18.82
N GLY A 13 -13.73 10.51 18.28
CA GLY A 13 -13.38 10.33 16.87
C GLY A 13 -13.20 8.85 16.51
N HIS A 14 -12.44 8.10 17.31
CA HIS A 14 -12.27 6.65 17.11
C HIS A 14 -13.59 5.88 17.15
N HIS A 15 -14.47 6.23 18.09
CA HIS A 15 -15.80 5.61 18.17
C HIS A 15 -16.67 5.92 16.96
N ALA A 16 -16.61 7.15 16.43
CA ALA A 16 -17.35 7.54 15.23
C ALA A 16 -16.84 6.78 13.99
N ILE A 17 -15.52 6.73 13.78
CA ILE A 17 -14.91 6.03 12.63
C ILE A 17 -15.27 4.53 12.66
N LYS A 18 -15.17 3.88 13.82
CA LYS A 18 -15.59 2.47 13.99
C LYS A 18 -17.07 2.26 13.70
N GLY A 19 -17.92 3.21 14.12
CA GLY A 19 -19.35 3.17 13.83
C GLY A 19 -19.64 3.20 12.34
N PHE A 20 -19.01 4.13 11.59
CA PHE A 20 -19.17 4.24 10.14
C PHE A 20 -18.62 3.00 9.41
N ALA A 21 -17.43 2.53 9.78
CA ALA A 21 -16.86 1.34 9.15
C ALA A 21 -17.76 0.11 9.36
N TYR A 22 -18.33 -0.07 10.56
CA TYR A 22 -19.30 -1.13 10.84
C TYR A 22 -20.60 -0.98 10.03
N GLN A 23 -21.07 0.24 9.80
CA GLN A 23 -22.23 0.50 8.94
C GLN A 23 -21.94 0.18 7.47
N PHE A 24 -20.76 0.52 6.97
CA PHE A 24 -20.35 0.22 5.60
C PHE A 24 -20.24 -1.28 5.38
N ASP A 25 -19.64 -2.00 6.32
CA ASP A 25 -19.59 -3.47 6.28
C ASP A 25 -21.00 -4.08 6.29
N ALA A 26 -21.90 -3.59 7.15
CA ALA A 26 -23.30 -4.04 7.15
C ALA A 26 -23.98 -3.75 5.81
N SER A 27 -23.69 -2.60 5.18
CA SER A 27 -24.20 -2.25 3.85
C SER A 27 -23.76 -3.24 2.78
N LEU A 28 -22.47 -3.61 2.80
CA LEU A 28 -21.89 -4.58 1.86
C LEU A 28 -22.51 -5.97 2.06
N LEU A 29 -22.61 -6.44 3.31
CA LEU A 29 -23.28 -7.71 3.62
C LEU A 29 -24.71 -7.74 3.07
N ARG A 30 -25.47 -6.65 3.21
CA ARG A 30 -26.83 -6.58 2.65
C ARG A 30 -26.86 -6.63 1.13
N ALA A 31 -25.90 -5.99 0.46
CA ALA A 31 -25.81 -6.05 -0.99
C ALA A 31 -25.42 -7.45 -1.49
N PHE A 32 -24.58 -8.17 -0.73
CA PHE A 32 -24.19 -9.55 -1.04
C PHE A 32 -25.31 -10.56 -0.79
N ASP A 33 -26.04 -10.39 0.31
CA ASP A 33 -27.18 -11.26 0.67
C ASP A 33 -28.39 -11.04 -0.26
N ASN A 34 -28.47 -9.88 -0.93
CA ASN A 34 -29.56 -9.51 -1.83
C ASN A 34 -29.01 -9.17 -3.23
N PRO A 35 -28.44 -10.13 -3.97
CA PRO A 35 -27.67 -9.86 -5.19
C PRO A 35 -28.50 -9.26 -6.34
N ASN A 36 -29.82 -9.41 -6.28
CA ASN A 36 -30.76 -8.94 -7.30
C ASN A 36 -31.50 -7.65 -6.91
N ALA A 37 -31.24 -7.10 -5.73
CA ALA A 37 -31.87 -5.87 -5.23
C ALA A 37 -30.85 -4.74 -5.11
N SER A 38 -31.35 -3.50 -5.01
CA SER A 38 -30.55 -2.37 -4.53
C SER A 38 -30.71 -2.22 -3.03
N VAL A 39 -29.61 -1.85 -2.37
CA VAL A 39 -29.57 -1.45 -0.98
C VAL A 39 -29.48 0.07 -0.95
N GLN A 40 -30.48 0.71 -0.37
CA GLN A 40 -30.47 2.13 -0.08
C GLN A 40 -29.64 2.39 1.19
N LEU A 41 -28.80 3.42 1.13
CA LEU A 41 -27.90 3.85 2.20
C LEU A 41 -28.39 5.19 2.77
N GLU A 42 -28.41 5.32 4.10
CA GLU A 42 -28.77 6.55 4.80
C GLU A 42 -30.08 7.18 4.27
N GLY A 43 -31.14 6.37 4.26
CA GLY A 43 -32.50 6.77 3.86
C GLY A 43 -33.33 7.17 5.08
N LYS A 44 -34.53 6.57 5.22
CA LYS A 44 -35.35 6.73 6.44
C LYS A 44 -34.71 6.08 7.68
N GLN A 45 -33.92 5.02 7.46
CA GLN A 45 -33.05 4.37 8.44
C GLN A 45 -31.62 4.29 7.89
N ASP A 46 -30.68 3.72 8.65
CA ASP A 46 -29.28 3.55 8.22
C ASP A 46 -29.19 2.79 6.88
N LEU A 47 -30.00 1.73 6.68
CA LEU A 47 -30.10 0.97 5.41
C LEU A 47 -31.55 0.61 5.07
N ALA A 48 -31.84 0.37 3.80
CA ALA A 48 -33.09 -0.25 3.36
C ALA A 48 -32.92 -1.13 2.12
N VAL A 49 -33.72 -2.19 2.02
CA VAL A 49 -33.87 -3.05 0.84
C VAL A 49 -35.37 -3.25 0.64
N GLU A 50 -35.93 -2.73 -0.44
CA GLU A 50 -37.39 -2.75 -0.67
C GLU A 50 -38.16 -2.16 0.52
N ASN A 51 -39.07 -2.92 1.15
CA ASN A 51 -39.81 -2.53 2.36
C ASN A 51 -39.12 -2.93 3.68
N TYR A 52 -37.90 -3.45 3.61
CA TYR A 52 -37.12 -3.92 4.75
C TYR A 52 -36.10 -2.86 5.18
N HIS A 53 -36.23 -2.33 6.38
CA HIS A 53 -35.42 -1.23 6.91
C HIS A 53 -34.54 -1.68 8.07
N ILE A 54 -33.31 -1.16 8.12
CA ILE A 54 -32.30 -1.64 9.06
C ILE A 54 -31.66 -0.45 9.77
N GLN A 55 -31.59 -0.52 11.10
CA GLN A 55 -30.75 0.37 11.90
C GLN A 55 -29.55 -0.41 12.41
N VAL A 56 -28.37 0.20 12.32
CA VAL A 56 -27.10 -0.43 12.66
C VAL A 56 -26.54 0.22 13.93
N LYS A 57 -26.23 -0.59 14.94
CA LYS A 57 -25.68 -0.12 16.22
C LYS A 57 -24.55 -1.02 16.73
N HIS A 58 -23.34 -0.47 16.80
CA HIS A 58 -22.21 -1.16 17.43
C HIS A 58 -21.95 -0.60 18.84
N ARG A 59 -22.12 -1.42 19.87
CA ARG A 59 -21.84 -1.08 21.27
C ARG A 59 -20.84 -2.06 21.87
N THR A 60 -19.93 -1.57 22.69
CA THR A 60 -18.99 -2.39 23.48
C THR A 60 -19.54 -2.71 24.88
N ASP A 61 -20.66 -2.10 25.24
CA ASP A 61 -21.30 -2.29 26.54
C ASP A 61 -22.29 -3.46 26.49
N ARG A 62 -22.87 -3.78 27.65
CA ARG A 62 -23.91 -4.80 27.78
C ARG A 62 -25.23 -4.34 27.18
N PHE A 63 -26.02 -5.29 26.70
CA PHE A 63 -27.35 -5.04 26.17
C PHE A 63 -28.29 -4.50 27.24
N SER A 64 -29.05 -3.46 26.86
CA SER A 64 -30.15 -2.94 27.65
C SER A 64 -31.22 -2.34 26.73
N ILE A 65 -32.46 -2.31 27.21
CA ILE A 65 -33.59 -1.72 26.47
C ILE A 65 -33.36 -0.22 26.22
N SER A 66 -32.78 0.50 27.19
CA SER A 66 -32.45 1.91 27.03
C SER A 66 -31.40 2.17 25.95
N ALA A 67 -30.45 1.24 25.72
CA ALA A 67 -29.42 1.38 24.71
C ALA A 67 -29.97 1.30 23.27
N ILE A 68 -31.10 0.60 23.08
CA ILE A 68 -31.76 0.43 21.78
C ILE A 68 -32.97 1.34 21.59
N ALA A 69 -33.52 1.91 22.68
CA ALA A 69 -34.74 2.71 22.66
C ALA A 69 -34.77 3.79 21.55
N PRO A 70 -33.72 4.62 21.35
CA PRO A 70 -33.76 5.65 20.31
C PRO A 70 -33.88 5.06 18.89
N ALA A 71 -33.21 3.92 18.62
CA ALA A 71 -33.29 3.26 17.33
C ALA A 71 -34.68 2.66 17.09
N VAL A 72 -35.26 2.02 18.11
CA VAL A 72 -36.61 1.44 18.04
C VAL A 72 -37.67 2.52 17.89
N GLN A 73 -37.56 3.65 18.59
CA GLN A 73 -38.47 4.79 18.43
C GLN A 73 -38.45 5.35 17.00
N LEU A 74 -37.26 5.44 16.36
CA LEU A 74 -37.15 5.87 14.97
C LEU A 74 -37.82 4.90 14.01
N MET A 75 -37.66 3.60 14.20
CA MET A 75 -38.36 2.57 13.42
C MET A 75 -39.87 2.63 13.63
N PHE A 76 -40.32 2.80 14.88
CA PHE A 76 -41.72 2.88 15.23
C PHE A 76 -42.41 4.08 14.60
N ARG A 77 -41.79 5.27 14.67
CA ARG A 77 -42.23 6.48 13.95
C ARG A 77 -42.43 6.22 12.46
N GLN A 78 -41.47 5.53 11.83
CA GLN A 78 -41.60 5.18 10.41
C GLN A 78 -42.76 4.20 10.17
N PHE A 79 -42.94 3.21 11.03
CA PHE A 79 -44.01 2.21 10.90
C PHE A 79 -45.42 2.80 11.07
N ILE A 80 -45.57 3.83 11.92
CA ILE A 80 -46.84 4.58 12.04
C ILE A 80 -47.24 5.18 10.68
N SER A 81 -46.25 5.66 9.92
CA SER A 81 -46.48 6.25 8.59
C SER A 81 -46.63 5.20 7.48
N ASP A 82 -46.05 4.01 7.64
CA ASP A 82 -46.07 2.93 6.67
C ASP A 82 -46.04 1.55 7.36
N ASN A 83 -47.22 0.98 7.56
CA ASN A 83 -47.43 -0.27 8.28
C ASN A 83 -47.02 -1.51 7.45
N GLY A 84 -46.59 -1.32 6.19
CA GLY A 84 -46.07 -2.39 5.32
C GLY A 84 -44.57 -2.64 5.49
N CYS A 85 -43.87 -1.78 6.25
CA CYS A 85 -42.45 -1.90 6.50
C CYS A 85 -42.11 -3.05 7.46
N GLN A 86 -40.98 -3.69 7.22
CA GLN A 86 -40.33 -4.61 8.15
C GLN A 86 -39.03 -3.99 8.67
N PHE A 87 -38.65 -4.32 9.91
CA PHE A 87 -37.52 -3.70 10.58
C PHE A 87 -36.55 -4.70 11.20
N LEU A 88 -35.26 -4.41 11.07
CA LEU A 88 -34.19 -5.09 11.78
C LEU A 88 -33.31 -4.08 12.51
N LEU A 89 -33.17 -4.26 13.81
CA LEU A 89 -32.08 -3.66 14.57
C LEU A 89 -30.86 -4.59 14.47
N HIS A 90 -29.95 -4.26 13.57
CA HIS A 90 -28.67 -4.96 13.40
C HIS A 90 -27.67 -4.40 14.41
N CYS A 91 -27.34 -5.17 15.44
CA CYS A 91 -26.52 -4.64 16.54
C CYS A 91 -25.50 -5.62 17.11
N HIS A 92 -24.44 -5.04 17.66
CA HIS A 92 -23.46 -5.74 18.49
C HIS A 92 -23.51 -5.20 19.92
N PHE A 93 -23.55 -6.12 20.89
CA PHE A 93 -23.41 -5.88 22.32
C PHE A 93 -22.51 -6.98 22.91
N ALA A 94 -21.62 -6.62 23.84
CA ALA A 94 -20.52 -7.51 24.26
C ALA A 94 -20.98 -8.77 25.02
N ASP A 95 -22.19 -8.76 25.58
CA ASP A 95 -22.77 -9.87 26.35
C ASP A 95 -23.81 -10.68 25.56
N GLN A 96 -24.05 -10.35 24.29
CA GLN A 96 -25.01 -11.04 23.44
C GLN A 96 -24.30 -11.97 22.47
N LYS A 97 -24.86 -13.16 22.26
CA LYS A 97 -24.28 -14.15 21.36
C LYS A 97 -24.48 -13.72 19.90
N PRO A 98 -23.40 -13.55 19.11
CA PRO A 98 -23.52 -13.27 17.68
C PRO A 98 -24.35 -14.34 16.95
N GLY A 99 -25.14 -13.90 15.97
CA GLY A 99 -26.01 -14.76 15.16
C GLY A 99 -27.36 -15.10 15.80
N SER A 100 -27.62 -14.64 17.03
CA SER A 100 -28.94 -14.77 17.66
C SER A 100 -29.87 -13.64 17.24
N GLU A 101 -31.16 -13.92 17.18
CA GLU A 101 -32.21 -12.93 16.96
C GLU A 101 -33.30 -13.08 18.00
N ARG A 102 -33.96 -11.97 18.35
CA ARG A 102 -35.11 -11.97 19.26
C ARG A 102 -36.11 -10.89 18.90
N GLU A 103 -37.32 -11.09 19.40
CA GLU A 103 -38.41 -10.13 19.30
C GLU A 103 -38.39 -9.16 20.49
N LEU A 104 -39.04 -8.02 20.32
CA LEU A 104 -39.42 -7.17 21.45
C LEU A 104 -40.64 -7.78 22.12
N THR A 105 -40.72 -7.68 23.44
CA THR A 105 -41.96 -7.95 24.17
C THR A 105 -42.81 -6.69 24.25
N THR A 106 -44.12 -6.85 24.48
CA THR A 106 -45.03 -5.71 24.71
C THR A 106 -44.52 -4.81 25.84
N GLN A 107 -44.09 -5.40 26.96
CA GLN A 107 -43.58 -4.62 28.11
C GLN A 107 -42.32 -3.82 27.79
N GLU A 108 -41.44 -4.34 26.94
CA GLU A 108 -40.24 -3.62 26.52
C GLU A 108 -40.57 -2.50 25.56
N LEU A 109 -41.50 -2.73 24.62
CA LEU A 109 -41.96 -1.69 23.71
C LEU A 109 -42.67 -0.57 24.48
N ASP A 110 -43.56 -0.89 25.42
CA ASP A 110 -44.22 0.10 26.27
C ASP A 110 -43.20 0.96 27.02
N ARG A 111 -42.14 0.34 27.58
CA ARG A 111 -41.04 1.08 28.23
C ARG A 111 -40.27 1.98 27.27
N ILE A 112 -40.04 1.54 26.04
CA ILE A 112 -39.38 2.34 25.00
C ILE A 112 -40.28 3.53 24.61
N LEU A 113 -41.59 3.36 24.60
CA LEU A 113 -42.56 4.34 24.12
C LEU A 113 -43.15 5.25 25.21
N ILE A 114 -42.73 5.12 26.48
CA ILE A 114 -43.22 5.95 27.61
C ILE A 114 -43.18 7.46 27.30
N ASP A 115 -42.10 7.93 26.68
CA ASP A 115 -41.91 9.34 26.30
C ASP A 115 -42.03 9.55 24.77
N PHE A 116 -42.76 8.68 24.07
CA PHE A 116 -42.94 8.81 22.62
C PHE A 116 -43.90 9.97 22.32
N PRO A 117 -43.48 10.96 21.51
CA PRO A 117 -44.19 12.24 21.41
C PRO A 117 -45.43 12.22 20.50
N GLU A 118 -45.64 11.14 19.74
CA GLU A 118 -46.70 11.05 18.74
C GLU A 118 -47.83 10.14 19.24
N ASP A 119 -49.07 10.51 18.92
CA ASP A 119 -50.22 9.67 19.19
C ASP A 119 -50.28 8.49 18.21
N PHE A 120 -50.61 7.30 18.72
CA PHE A 120 -50.79 6.11 17.90
C PHE A 120 -51.86 5.19 18.50
N ASP A 121 -52.53 4.42 17.66
CA ASP A 121 -53.46 3.38 18.12
C ASP A 121 -52.68 2.20 18.70
N SER A 122 -53.15 1.68 19.85
CA SER A 122 -52.72 0.42 20.47
C SER A 122 -52.58 -0.75 19.49
N SER A 123 -53.42 -0.82 18.44
CA SER A 123 -53.34 -1.88 17.42
C SER A 123 -52.05 -1.81 16.57
N ILE A 124 -51.43 -0.63 16.47
CA ILE A 124 -50.16 -0.43 15.76
C ILE A 124 -49.01 -1.09 16.52
N SER A 125 -48.99 -1.02 17.86
CA SER A 125 -47.94 -1.63 18.68
C SER A 125 -47.85 -3.14 18.42
N ALA A 126 -48.99 -3.84 18.41
CA ALA A 126 -49.03 -5.27 18.12
C ALA A 126 -48.51 -5.60 16.72
N LYS A 127 -48.85 -4.80 15.70
CA LYS A 127 -48.35 -4.97 14.33
C LYS A 127 -46.85 -4.66 14.21
N PHE A 128 -46.35 -3.67 14.96
CA PHE A 128 -44.92 -3.35 14.96
C PHE A 128 -44.09 -4.47 15.61
N LEU A 129 -44.58 -5.06 16.71
CA LEU A 129 -43.91 -6.18 17.37
C LEU A 129 -43.70 -7.39 16.43
N SER A 130 -44.64 -7.65 15.52
CA SER A 130 -44.48 -8.71 14.51
C SER A 130 -43.57 -8.29 13.35
N ALA A 131 -43.46 -6.99 13.05
CA ALA A 131 -42.64 -6.45 11.97
C ALA A 131 -41.18 -6.14 12.37
N CYS A 132 -40.87 -6.04 13.67
CA CYS A 132 -39.57 -5.64 14.18
C CYS A 132 -38.79 -6.81 14.79
N ARG A 133 -37.51 -6.95 14.43
CA ARG A 133 -36.57 -7.94 14.97
C ARG A 133 -35.30 -7.27 15.49
N ILE A 134 -34.72 -7.83 16.54
CA ILE A 134 -33.39 -7.46 17.04
C ILE A 134 -32.44 -8.58 16.66
N GLY A 135 -31.47 -8.27 15.79
CA GLY A 135 -30.43 -9.19 15.38
C GLY A 135 -29.10 -8.86 16.05
N PHE A 136 -28.58 -9.80 16.83
CA PHE A 136 -27.26 -9.69 17.44
C PHE A 136 -26.20 -10.22 16.48
N ARG A 137 -25.14 -9.44 16.28
CA ARG A 137 -24.10 -9.66 15.27
C ARG A 137 -22.72 -9.61 15.90
N GLY A 138 -21.73 -10.07 15.15
CA GLY A 138 -20.34 -10.08 15.59
C GLY A 138 -19.80 -8.68 15.83
N ASN A 139 -18.67 -8.60 16.52
CA ASN A 139 -17.98 -7.33 16.70
C ASN A 139 -17.43 -6.81 15.37
N TYR A 140 -16.77 -5.65 15.39
CA TYR A 140 -16.15 -5.07 14.21
C TYR A 140 -15.23 -6.04 13.43
N ILE A 141 -14.39 -6.80 14.12
CA ILE A 141 -13.44 -7.74 13.51
C ILE A 141 -14.19 -8.93 12.88
N ASP A 142 -15.17 -9.47 13.59
CA ASP A 142 -15.96 -10.61 13.10
C ASP A 142 -16.73 -10.23 11.83
N GLN A 143 -17.36 -9.05 11.83
CA GLN A 143 -18.11 -8.56 10.68
C GLN A 143 -17.20 -8.26 9.49
N PHE A 144 -16.03 -7.66 9.73
CA PHE A 144 -15.03 -7.45 8.69
C PHE A 144 -14.64 -8.77 8.03
N ASN A 145 -14.35 -9.81 8.82
CA ASN A 145 -14.02 -11.14 8.31
C ASN A 145 -15.19 -11.78 7.53
N GLU A 146 -16.43 -11.56 7.96
CA GLU A 146 -17.62 -11.98 7.23
C GLU A 146 -17.73 -11.29 5.86
N VAL A 147 -17.45 -9.99 5.81
CA VAL A 147 -17.42 -9.23 4.55
C VAL A 147 -16.33 -9.78 3.62
N LEU A 148 -15.12 -10.05 4.13
CA LEU A 148 -14.04 -10.63 3.35
C LEU A 148 -14.45 -11.99 2.76
N ALA A 149 -15.11 -12.85 3.56
CA ALA A 149 -15.60 -14.15 3.08
C ALA A 149 -16.62 -13.98 1.94
N LYS A 150 -17.55 -13.01 2.05
CA LYS A 150 -18.51 -12.69 0.99
C LYS A 150 -17.83 -12.11 -0.25
N ILE A 151 -16.83 -11.25 -0.08
CA ILE A 151 -16.03 -10.72 -1.20
C ILE A 151 -15.35 -11.87 -1.95
N SER A 152 -14.67 -12.77 -1.24
CA SER A 152 -14.03 -13.94 -1.85
C SER A 152 -15.04 -14.78 -2.63
N GLN A 153 -16.23 -15.00 -2.07
CA GLN A 153 -17.30 -15.75 -2.73
C GLN A 153 -17.83 -15.07 -4.01
N HIS A 154 -18.14 -13.76 -3.95
CA HIS A 154 -18.82 -13.05 -5.03
C HIS A 154 -17.90 -12.52 -6.13
N PHE A 155 -16.60 -12.35 -5.82
CA PHE A 155 -15.58 -11.80 -6.73
C PHE A 155 -14.46 -12.79 -7.08
N HIS A 156 -14.47 -13.99 -6.48
CA HIS A 156 -13.50 -15.07 -6.76
C HIS A 156 -12.04 -14.62 -6.56
N THR A 157 -11.74 -14.01 -5.40
CA THR A 157 -10.39 -13.61 -5.05
C THR A 157 -9.50 -14.82 -4.80
N ARG A 158 -8.20 -14.67 -5.04
CA ARG A 158 -7.18 -15.72 -4.91
C ARG A 158 -6.79 -15.98 -3.46
N ASP A 159 -6.71 -14.92 -2.67
CA ASP A 159 -6.27 -14.94 -1.28
C ASP A 159 -6.99 -13.86 -0.47
N VAL A 160 -6.64 -13.80 0.82
CA VAL A 160 -7.22 -12.84 1.79
C VAL A 160 -6.73 -11.42 1.51
N ASP A 161 -5.53 -11.24 0.98
CA ASP A 161 -4.97 -9.92 0.67
C ASP A 161 -5.74 -9.28 -0.49
N GLU A 162 -6.04 -10.05 -1.54
CA GLU A 162 -6.88 -9.60 -2.65
C GLU A 162 -8.32 -9.27 -2.20
N ALA A 163 -8.88 -10.07 -1.29
CA ALA A 163 -10.17 -9.75 -0.66
C ALA A 163 -10.11 -8.44 0.15
N THR A 164 -9.00 -8.19 0.84
CA THR A 164 -8.77 -6.97 1.62
C THR A 164 -8.62 -5.74 0.72
N TYR A 165 -7.93 -5.87 -0.43
CA TYR A 165 -7.87 -4.78 -1.42
C TYR A 165 -9.25 -4.47 -2.01
N PHE A 166 -10.04 -5.50 -2.32
CA PHE A 166 -11.41 -5.31 -2.78
C PHE A 166 -12.28 -4.67 -1.71
N HIS A 167 -12.14 -5.06 -0.45
CA HIS A 167 -12.82 -4.41 0.68
C HIS A 167 -12.56 -2.91 0.70
N ALA A 168 -11.28 -2.49 0.61
CA ALA A 168 -10.92 -1.07 0.59
C ALA A 168 -11.53 -0.31 -0.59
N ILE A 169 -11.55 -0.91 -1.80
CA ILE A 169 -12.18 -0.34 -2.99
C ILE A 169 -13.70 -0.17 -2.77
N LEU A 170 -14.36 -1.20 -2.25
CA LEU A 170 -15.80 -1.20 -2.02
C LEU A 170 -16.20 -0.21 -0.91
N HIS A 171 -15.42 -0.11 0.18
CA HIS A 171 -15.59 0.92 1.21
C HIS A 171 -15.49 2.32 0.63
N GLY A 172 -14.45 2.57 -0.19
CA GLY A 172 -14.29 3.83 -0.90
C GLY A 172 -15.50 4.14 -1.76
N TYR A 173 -15.99 3.16 -2.53
CA TYR A 173 -17.17 3.32 -3.37
C TYR A 173 -18.45 3.61 -2.56
N VAL A 174 -18.70 2.89 -1.46
CA VAL A 174 -19.86 3.12 -0.58
C VAL A 174 -19.83 4.53 -0.01
N ARG A 175 -18.67 4.96 0.52
CA ARG A 175 -18.46 6.32 1.01
C ARG A 175 -18.75 7.35 -0.08
N ASP A 176 -18.22 7.14 -1.28
CA ASP A 176 -18.38 8.09 -2.38
C ASP A 176 -19.86 8.18 -2.80
N VAL A 177 -20.61 7.07 -2.80
CA VAL A 177 -22.06 7.09 -3.04
C VAL A 177 -22.80 7.94 -2.00
N ILE A 178 -22.45 7.80 -0.72
CA ILE A 178 -23.08 8.57 0.38
C ILE A 178 -22.80 10.07 0.26
N LEU A 179 -21.55 10.43 -0.05
CA LEU A 179 -21.09 11.81 -0.11
C LEU A 179 -21.50 12.53 -1.41
N SER A 180 -21.60 11.81 -2.53
CA SER A 180 -21.86 12.40 -3.84
C SER A 180 -23.35 12.43 -4.22
N LYS A 181 -24.20 11.60 -3.60
CA LYS A 181 -25.62 11.50 -3.95
C LYS A 181 -26.54 12.05 -2.85
N PRO A 182 -27.66 12.70 -3.22
CA PRO A 182 -28.66 13.13 -2.26
C PRO A 182 -29.36 11.92 -1.60
N ILE A 183 -29.93 12.15 -0.42
CA ILE A 183 -30.77 11.16 0.28
C ILE A 183 -31.87 10.68 -0.69
N GLY A 184 -32.09 9.36 -0.74
CA GLY A 184 -32.99 8.71 -1.68
C GLY A 184 -32.32 8.23 -2.97
N GLY A 185 -31.22 8.84 -3.40
CA GLY A 185 -30.42 8.38 -4.56
C GLY A 185 -29.18 7.55 -4.19
N ARG A 186 -28.90 7.43 -2.89
CA ARG A 186 -27.78 6.67 -2.32
C ARG A 186 -28.09 5.18 -2.35
N GLU A 187 -27.74 4.53 -3.45
CA GLU A 187 -27.98 3.10 -3.63
C GLU A 187 -26.74 2.36 -4.12
N ILE A 188 -26.58 1.13 -3.62
CA ILE A 188 -25.60 0.16 -4.08
C ILE A 188 -26.29 -1.16 -4.46
N SER A 189 -25.69 -1.91 -5.36
CA SER A 189 -26.14 -3.27 -5.73
C SER A 189 -24.91 -4.14 -6.02
N LEU A 190 -25.06 -5.47 -6.01
CA LEU A 190 -23.94 -6.35 -6.39
C LEU A 190 -23.36 -5.98 -7.77
N ARG A 191 -24.21 -5.57 -8.71
CA ARG A 191 -23.77 -5.09 -10.03
C ARG A 191 -22.88 -3.85 -9.94
N SER A 192 -23.27 -2.86 -9.14
CA SER A 192 -22.49 -1.62 -9.02
C SER A 192 -21.18 -1.84 -8.26
N LEU A 193 -21.18 -2.71 -7.26
CA LEU A 193 -19.96 -3.14 -6.54
C LEU A 193 -18.99 -3.86 -7.51
N ARG A 194 -19.48 -4.78 -8.35
CA ARG A 194 -18.68 -5.43 -9.40
C ARG A 194 -18.07 -4.44 -10.38
N ALA A 195 -18.85 -3.45 -10.81
CA ALA A 195 -18.37 -2.41 -11.71
C ALA A 195 -17.26 -1.57 -11.06
N ALA A 196 -17.43 -1.17 -9.79
CA ALA A 196 -16.42 -0.42 -9.05
C ALA A 196 -15.09 -1.18 -8.92
N THR A 197 -15.15 -2.46 -8.55
CA THR A 197 -13.96 -3.32 -8.45
C THR A 197 -13.29 -3.51 -9.80
N SER A 198 -14.07 -3.75 -10.87
CA SER A 198 -13.51 -3.92 -12.22
C SER A 198 -12.82 -2.65 -12.71
N ALA A 199 -13.44 -1.48 -12.51
CA ALA A 199 -12.86 -0.20 -12.93
C ALA A 199 -11.56 0.10 -12.18
N ALA A 200 -11.54 -0.10 -10.85
CA ALA A 200 -10.35 0.08 -10.03
C ALA A 200 -9.22 -0.87 -10.45
N ARG A 201 -9.53 -2.15 -10.69
CA ARG A 201 -8.54 -3.12 -11.16
C ARG A 201 -7.94 -2.73 -12.51
N THR A 202 -8.77 -2.29 -13.47
CA THR A 202 -8.28 -1.82 -14.77
C THR A 202 -7.37 -0.61 -14.59
N ALA A 203 -7.78 0.40 -13.81
CA ALA A 203 -6.97 1.59 -13.59
C ALA A 203 -5.61 1.28 -12.93
N ILE A 204 -5.60 0.42 -11.91
CA ILE A 204 -4.37 -0.01 -11.24
C ILE A 204 -3.46 -0.77 -12.21
N PHE A 205 -4.03 -1.72 -12.96
CA PHE A 205 -3.28 -2.52 -13.93
C PHE A 205 -2.72 -1.66 -15.05
N GLU A 206 -3.51 -0.77 -15.64
CA GLU A 206 -3.08 0.12 -16.71
C GLU A 206 -1.98 1.07 -16.24
N SER A 207 -2.15 1.68 -15.06
CA SER A 207 -1.13 2.55 -14.46
C SER A 207 0.18 1.79 -14.27
N ALA A 208 0.12 0.63 -13.60
CA ALA A 208 1.31 -0.20 -13.36
C ALA A 208 1.94 -0.70 -14.66
N TYR A 209 1.14 -1.06 -15.66
CA TYR A 209 1.62 -1.54 -16.96
C TYR A 209 2.31 -0.42 -17.76
N VAL A 210 1.72 0.78 -17.77
CA VAL A 210 2.32 1.96 -18.41
C VAL A 210 3.65 2.29 -17.74
N GLU A 211 3.69 2.27 -16.42
CA GLU A 211 4.89 2.52 -15.63
C GLU A 211 5.99 1.51 -15.97
N GLN A 212 5.67 0.21 -15.95
CA GLN A 212 6.62 -0.86 -16.27
C GLN A 212 7.11 -0.78 -17.72
N ARG A 213 6.20 -0.59 -18.70
CA ARG A 213 6.57 -0.44 -20.11
C ARG A 213 7.44 0.79 -20.36
N GLY A 214 7.14 1.89 -19.67
CA GLY A 214 7.95 3.10 -19.69
C GLY A 214 9.36 2.82 -19.19
N TYR A 215 9.46 2.09 -18.07
CA TYR A 215 10.73 1.72 -17.48
C TYR A 215 11.56 0.77 -18.35
N ASP A 216 10.96 -0.27 -18.92
CA ASP A 216 11.65 -1.18 -19.87
C ASP A 216 12.20 -0.43 -21.10
N ARG A 217 11.43 0.53 -21.63
CA ARG A 217 11.86 1.38 -22.75
C ARG A 217 13.01 2.29 -22.34
N TYR A 218 12.94 2.86 -21.14
CA TYR A 218 14.02 3.63 -20.55
C TYR A 218 15.30 2.78 -20.45
N LEU A 219 15.27 1.60 -19.81
CA LEU A 219 16.44 0.71 -19.70
C LEU A 219 17.03 0.34 -21.07
N LYS A 220 16.18 0.01 -22.06
CA LYS A 220 16.64 -0.24 -23.45
C LYS A 220 17.34 0.97 -24.08
N SER A 221 16.86 2.18 -23.82
CA SER A 221 17.49 3.41 -24.30
C SER A 221 18.84 3.64 -23.63
N VAL A 222 18.95 3.34 -22.33
CA VAL A 222 20.20 3.43 -21.58
C VAL A 222 21.19 2.40 -22.11
N ARG A 223 20.78 1.14 -22.29
CA ARG A 223 21.62 0.06 -22.84
C ARG A 223 22.24 0.43 -24.19
N LYS A 224 21.48 1.07 -25.07
CA LYS A 224 22.00 1.57 -26.37
C LYS A 224 23.17 2.54 -26.19
N ARG A 225 23.19 3.38 -25.15
CA ARG A 225 24.33 4.28 -24.86
C ARG A 225 25.62 3.52 -24.57
N TYR A 226 25.50 2.32 -24.00
CA TYR A 226 26.64 1.49 -23.61
C TYR A 226 26.99 0.42 -24.65
N THR A 227 26.12 0.07 -25.60
CA THR A 227 26.36 -1.01 -26.59
C THR A 227 26.86 -0.53 -27.97
N LEU A 228 26.92 0.79 -28.23
CA LEU A 228 27.36 1.31 -29.54
C LEU A 228 28.87 1.10 -29.78
N ARG A 229 29.19 0.68 -31.02
CA ARG A 229 30.39 -0.06 -31.44
C ARG A 229 31.77 0.64 -31.40
N ASN A 230 31.90 1.86 -30.88
CA ASN A 230 33.18 2.56 -30.83
C ASN A 230 33.54 2.93 -29.39
N VAL A 231 33.88 1.93 -28.58
CA VAL A 231 34.42 2.18 -27.23
C VAL A 231 35.82 2.77 -27.37
N ASN A 232 36.00 4.01 -26.92
CA ASN A 232 37.34 4.59 -26.82
C ASN A 232 38.04 4.00 -25.59
N VAL A 233 38.78 2.91 -25.78
CA VAL A 233 39.45 2.16 -24.70
C VAL A 233 40.56 3.00 -24.01
N ALA A 234 41.13 4.00 -24.68
CA ALA A 234 42.24 4.81 -24.15
C ALA A 234 41.80 5.92 -23.16
N ALA A 235 40.50 6.08 -22.91
CA ALA A 235 39.97 7.14 -22.06
C ALA A 235 39.92 6.79 -20.56
N GLU A 236 40.27 7.75 -19.70
CA GLU A 236 39.97 7.67 -18.26
C GLU A 236 38.46 7.79 -18.06
N ARG A 237 37.88 6.88 -17.28
CA ARG A 237 36.46 6.90 -16.96
C ARG A 237 36.20 6.38 -15.56
N VAL A 238 35.10 6.85 -14.99
CA VAL A 238 34.62 6.39 -13.68
C VAL A 238 33.15 5.98 -13.78
N PHE A 239 32.85 4.84 -13.16
CA PHE A 239 31.50 4.32 -12.95
C PHE A 239 31.22 4.35 -11.45
N SER A 240 30.24 5.15 -11.06
CA SER A 240 29.75 5.28 -9.70
C SER A 240 28.40 4.62 -9.57
N PHE A 241 28.27 3.71 -8.62
CA PHE A 241 27.05 2.98 -8.32
C PHE A 241 26.57 3.36 -6.93
N GLU A 242 25.33 3.82 -6.81
CA GLU A 242 24.63 3.89 -5.54
C GLU A 242 24.12 2.49 -5.16
N CYS A 243 24.44 2.07 -3.95
CA CYS A 243 24.07 0.81 -3.35
C CYS A 243 23.15 1.06 -2.15
N ASP A 244 22.26 0.11 -1.90
CA ASP A 244 21.39 0.04 -0.74
C ASP A 244 21.72 -1.20 0.12
N PRO A 245 21.09 -1.38 1.30
CA PRO A 245 21.34 -2.56 2.14
C PRO A 245 20.98 -3.91 1.52
N MET A 246 20.22 -3.93 0.42
CA MET A 246 19.80 -5.15 -0.28
C MET A 246 20.67 -5.45 -1.50
N THR A 247 21.62 -4.57 -1.83
CA THR A 247 22.48 -4.71 -3.01
C THR A 247 23.41 -5.92 -2.86
N ASP A 248 23.28 -6.86 -3.78
CA ASP A 248 24.06 -8.08 -3.80
C ASP A 248 25.49 -7.87 -4.32
N ALA A 249 26.47 -8.38 -3.57
CA ALA A 249 27.89 -8.26 -3.88
C ALA A 249 28.30 -9.08 -5.12
N GLU A 250 27.62 -10.19 -5.40
CA GLU A 250 27.90 -11.03 -6.58
C GLU A 250 27.49 -10.30 -7.87
N SER A 251 26.31 -9.69 -7.87
CA SER A 251 25.82 -8.85 -8.96
C SER A 251 26.74 -7.66 -9.24
N LEU A 252 27.27 -7.02 -8.19
CA LEU A 252 28.28 -5.96 -8.31
C LEU A 252 29.57 -6.46 -8.98
N ALA A 253 30.01 -7.67 -8.62
CA ALA A 253 31.17 -8.29 -9.23
C ALA A 253 30.94 -8.62 -10.71
N GLU A 254 29.77 -9.13 -11.08
CA GLU A 254 29.40 -9.40 -12.46
C GLU A 254 29.39 -8.13 -13.32
N VAL A 255 28.73 -7.07 -12.85
CA VAL A 255 28.72 -5.76 -13.52
C VAL A 255 30.14 -5.21 -13.70
N SER A 256 30.97 -5.34 -12.66
CA SER A 256 32.36 -4.89 -12.70
C SER A 256 33.19 -5.65 -13.73
N LEU A 257 32.98 -6.97 -13.86
CA LEU A 257 33.61 -7.79 -14.90
C LEU A 257 33.14 -7.42 -16.30
N MET A 258 31.86 -7.15 -16.50
CA MET A 258 31.34 -6.69 -17.79
C MET A 258 32.02 -5.38 -18.21
N LEU A 259 32.14 -4.42 -17.28
CA LEU A 259 32.85 -3.17 -17.51
C LEU A 259 34.34 -3.38 -17.77
N GLN A 260 35.00 -4.24 -16.99
CA GLN A 260 36.38 -4.63 -17.19
C GLN A 260 36.60 -5.12 -18.63
N ASN A 261 35.86 -6.16 -19.03
CA ASN A 261 36.00 -6.79 -20.34
C ASN A 261 35.75 -5.82 -21.50
N LYS A 262 34.86 -4.84 -21.28
CA LYS A 262 34.48 -3.84 -22.27
C LYS A 262 35.48 -2.69 -22.40
N TYR A 263 36.08 -2.24 -21.30
CA TYR A 263 36.86 -1.00 -21.27
C TYR A 263 38.36 -1.18 -21.01
N SER A 264 38.83 -2.35 -20.56
CA SER A 264 40.24 -2.55 -20.15
C SER A 264 41.09 -3.35 -21.15
N SER A 265 40.93 -3.14 -22.47
CA SER A 265 41.69 -3.89 -23.48
C SER A 265 43.17 -3.50 -23.49
N LEU A 266 44.01 -4.40 -22.98
CA LEU A 266 45.47 -4.24 -22.90
C LEU A 266 46.14 -4.12 -24.29
N LYS A 267 45.52 -4.70 -25.33
CA LYS A 267 46.07 -4.69 -26.71
C LYS A 267 46.14 -3.29 -27.34
N VAL A 268 45.37 -2.33 -26.83
CA VAL A 268 45.23 -0.97 -27.41
C VAL A 268 45.64 0.12 -26.40
N GLY A 269 46.36 -0.24 -25.33
CA GLY A 269 46.73 0.71 -24.27
C GLY A 269 45.52 1.22 -23.49
N GLY A 270 44.52 0.35 -23.27
CA GLY A 270 43.30 0.68 -22.58
C GLY A 270 43.52 1.12 -21.13
N LYS A 271 42.83 2.18 -20.70
CA LYS A 271 42.88 2.65 -19.32
C LYS A 271 41.83 1.95 -18.48
N ALA A 272 42.27 1.29 -17.40
CA ALA A 272 41.39 0.59 -16.46
C ALA A 272 40.32 1.55 -15.90
N PRO A 273 39.02 1.20 -15.97
CA PRO A 273 37.98 2.05 -15.44
C PRO A 273 38.03 2.10 -13.90
N TYR A 274 37.65 3.25 -13.37
CA TYR A 274 37.45 3.43 -11.94
C TYR A 274 36.02 3.02 -11.57
N LEU A 275 35.87 2.26 -10.49
CA LEU A 275 34.61 1.83 -9.93
C LEU A 275 34.48 2.37 -8.51
N THR A 276 33.29 2.81 -8.13
CA THR A 276 32.99 3.21 -6.75
C THR A 276 31.59 2.79 -6.38
N PHE A 277 31.43 2.33 -5.14
CA PHE A 277 30.20 1.78 -4.60
C PHE A 277 29.75 2.66 -3.43
N ARG A 278 28.85 3.60 -3.71
CA ARG A 278 28.35 4.61 -2.76
C ARG A 278 27.23 4.02 -1.92
N GLY A 279 27.20 4.33 -0.63
CA GLY A 279 26.15 3.81 0.26
C GLY A 279 26.28 2.31 0.58
N ALA A 280 27.30 1.64 0.05
CA ALA A 280 27.56 0.22 0.32
C ALA A 280 27.86 0.00 1.81
N PRO A 281 27.09 -0.85 2.52
CA PRO A 281 27.32 -1.10 3.93
C PRO A 281 28.54 -1.99 4.20
N ASP A 282 28.95 -2.82 3.22
CA ASP A 282 30.07 -3.75 3.31
C ASP A 282 31.02 -3.64 2.10
N GLU A 283 31.88 -2.62 2.12
CA GLU A 283 32.90 -2.42 1.06
C GLU A 283 33.88 -3.61 0.96
N LEU A 284 34.16 -4.28 2.09
CA LEU A 284 35.08 -5.43 2.11
C LEU A 284 34.46 -6.66 1.47
N GLY A 285 33.18 -6.93 1.73
CA GLY A 285 32.41 -8.00 1.10
C GLY A 285 32.35 -7.83 -0.42
N ILE A 286 32.16 -6.61 -0.91
CA ILE A 286 32.18 -6.31 -2.35
C ILE A 286 33.57 -6.57 -2.95
N LYS A 287 34.63 -6.10 -2.29
CA LYS A 287 36.02 -6.36 -2.72
C LYS A 287 36.33 -7.85 -2.76
N LYS A 288 35.83 -8.61 -1.78
CA LYS A 288 35.94 -10.08 -1.75
C LYS A 288 35.22 -10.71 -2.94
N ALA A 289 33.96 -10.34 -3.18
CA ALA A 289 33.18 -10.87 -4.31
C ALA A 289 33.85 -10.57 -5.66
N LEU A 290 34.39 -9.35 -5.85
CA LEU A 290 35.19 -8.99 -7.01
C LEU A 290 36.40 -9.90 -7.19
N TRP A 291 37.14 -10.13 -6.11
CA TRP A 291 38.32 -10.98 -6.13
C TRP A 291 37.98 -12.44 -6.48
N ASP A 292 36.94 -12.98 -5.84
CA ASP A 292 36.48 -14.35 -6.03
C ASP A 292 35.94 -14.57 -7.46
N ALA A 293 35.27 -13.57 -8.03
CA ALA A 293 34.82 -13.57 -9.43
C ALA A 293 35.95 -13.38 -10.46
N GLY A 294 37.18 -13.11 -10.02
CA GLY A 294 38.34 -12.92 -10.92
C GLY A 294 38.55 -11.50 -11.42
N ALA A 295 37.81 -10.52 -10.91
CA ALA A 295 37.97 -9.10 -11.23
C ALA A 295 39.18 -8.54 -10.45
N ARG A 296 40.38 -8.59 -11.04
CA ARG A 296 41.60 -8.08 -10.40
C ARG A 296 41.64 -6.56 -10.47
N PHE A 297 41.72 -5.91 -9.31
CA PHE A 297 41.67 -4.45 -9.18
C PHE A 297 42.82 -3.88 -8.34
N ASN A 298 43.07 -2.59 -8.53
CA ASN A 298 43.87 -1.77 -7.63
C ASN A 298 42.96 -0.87 -6.80
N ASP A 299 43.14 -0.79 -5.49
CA ASP A 299 42.39 0.13 -4.62
C ASP A 299 43.24 1.20 -3.94
N GLY A 300 44.55 1.26 -4.27
CA GLY A 300 45.47 2.26 -3.74
C GLY A 300 46.01 1.96 -2.33
N THR A 301 45.75 0.78 -1.76
CA THR A 301 46.21 0.41 -0.41
C THR A 301 47.48 -0.45 -0.41
N GLY A 302 47.68 -1.24 -1.47
CA GLY A 302 48.90 -2.01 -1.75
C GLY A 302 49.10 -3.28 -0.92
N TYR A 303 48.70 -3.30 0.36
CA TYR A 303 48.82 -4.45 1.26
C TYR A 303 47.77 -4.44 2.39
N HIS A 304 47.63 -5.56 3.10
CA HIS A 304 46.68 -5.69 4.21
C HIS A 304 47.01 -4.71 5.35
N GLY A 305 46.09 -3.78 5.64
CA GLY A 305 46.28 -2.73 6.64
C GLY A 305 47.13 -1.55 6.16
N GLY A 306 47.39 -1.44 4.86
CA GLY A 306 48.05 -0.28 4.28
C GLY A 306 47.23 0.99 4.38
N VAL A 307 47.90 2.13 4.19
CA VAL A 307 47.25 3.45 4.10
C VAL A 307 46.90 3.70 2.63
N PHE A 308 45.70 4.21 2.38
CA PHE A 308 45.27 4.61 1.03
C PHE A 308 46.19 5.70 0.45
N ARG A 309 46.65 5.49 -0.79
CA ARG A 309 47.50 6.41 -1.55
C ARG A 309 46.87 6.71 -2.90
N MET A 310 46.42 7.95 -3.07
CA MET A 310 45.78 8.42 -4.31
C MET A 310 46.69 8.26 -5.54
N ASP A 311 47.99 8.52 -5.40
CA ASP A 311 48.94 8.38 -6.50
C ASP A 311 49.10 6.92 -6.95
N GLU A 312 49.11 5.97 -6.01
CA GLU A 312 49.14 4.54 -6.33
C GLU A 312 47.82 4.06 -6.96
N LEU A 313 46.68 4.65 -6.61
CA LEU A 313 45.42 4.39 -7.31
C LEU A 313 45.46 4.87 -8.77
N ILE A 314 46.04 6.05 -9.02
CA ILE A 314 46.11 6.69 -10.33
C ILE A 314 47.10 5.99 -11.25
N ASP A 315 48.33 5.74 -10.78
CA ASP A 315 49.39 5.05 -11.51
C ASP A 315 49.85 3.83 -10.71
N PRO A 316 49.17 2.67 -10.86
CA PRO A 316 49.50 1.49 -10.10
C PRO A 316 50.91 0.97 -10.44
N PRO A 317 51.66 0.48 -9.43
CA PRO A 317 52.98 -0.11 -9.66
C PRO A 317 52.91 -1.37 -10.53
N VAL A 318 51.77 -2.07 -10.51
CA VAL A 318 51.51 -3.24 -11.36
C VAL A 318 50.48 -2.86 -12.44
N ARG A 319 50.87 -2.97 -13.71
CA ARG A 319 50.09 -2.51 -14.86
C ARG A 319 49.11 -3.54 -15.44
N ASP A 320 49.07 -4.76 -14.90
CA ASP A 320 48.19 -5.84 -15.35
C ASP A 320 46.78 -5.79 -14.75
N LEU A 321 46.57 -4.93 -13.75
CA LEU A 321 45.28 -4.72 -13.09
C LEU A 321 44.32 -3.97 -14.02
N LYS A 322 43.15 -4.57 -14.21
CA LYS A 322 42.18 -4.15 -15.24
C LYS A 322 41.05 -3.27 -14.71
N LEU A 323 40.99 -3.09 -13.40
CA LEU A 323 40.03 -2.24 -12.70
C LEU A 323 40.75 -1.40 -11.63
N LYS A 324 40.17 -0.25 -11.31
CA LYS A 324 40.56 0.57 -10.16
C LYS A 324 39.32 0.75 -9.27
N VAL A 325 39.40 0.40 -7.99
CA VAL A 325 38.27 0.52 -7.05
C VAL A 325 38.58 1.66 -6.08
N VAL A 326 37.70 2.66 -6.01
CA VAL A 326 37.85 3.80 -5.11
C VAL A 326 36.70 3.82 -4.12
N SER A 327 37.03 3.89 -2.83
CA SER A 327 36.02 4.06 -1.79
C SER A 327 35.27 5.38 -1.99
N ALA A 328 33.99 5.40 -1.66
CA ALA A 328 33.11 6.56 -1.87
C ALA A 328 33.66 7.83 -1.20
N VAL A 329 34.35 7.70 -0.06
CA VAL A 329 34.96 8.82 0.67
C VAL A 329 36.11 9.49 -0.09
N HIS A 330 36.78 8.77 -1.00
CA HIS A 330 37.91 9.28 -1.78
C HIS A 330 37.52 9.73 -3.19
N LEU A 331 36.29 9.44 -3.63
CA LEU A 331 35.78 9.80 -4.95
C LEU A 331 35.86 11.31 -5.24
N PRO A 332 35.46 12.24 -4.35
CA PRO A 332 35.54 13.67 -4.63
C PRO A 332 36.97 14.14 -4.94
N ALA A 333 37.93 13.72 -4.12
CA ALA A 333 39.34 14.05 -4.32
C ALA A 333 39.91 13.47 -5.62
N LEU A 334 39.48 12.26 -6.02
CA LEU A 334 39.86 11.65 -7.28
C LEU A 334 39.35 12.47 -8.48
N LEU A 335 38.09 12.92 -8.43
CA LEU A 335 37.44 13.70 -9.49
C LEU A 335 38.07 15.09 -9.68
N GLU A 336 38.68 15.65 -8.65
CA GLU A 336 39.46 16.89 -8.74
C GLU A 336 40.84 16.65 -9.38
N LYS A 337 41.50 15.54 -9.03
CA LYS A 337 42.89 15.25 -9.41
C LYS A 337 43.05 14.65 -10.81
N VAL A 338 42.05 13.91 -11.31
CA VAL A 338 42.13 13.20 -12.60
C VAL A 338 41.17 13.82 -13.60
N ARG A 339 41.67 14.09 -14.81
CA ARG A 339 40.83 14.53 -15.93
C ARG A 339 40.16 13.32 -16.57
N PHE A 340 38.88 13.13 -16.28
CA PHE A 340 38.08 12.05 -16.86
C PHE A 340 37.49 12.46 -18.20
N ARG A 341 37.42 11.52 -19.14
CA ARG A 341 36.63 11.73 -20.36
C ARG A 341 35.16 11.43 -20.09
N GLU A 342 34.89 10.42 -19.28
CA GLU A 342 33.56 9.89 -19.04
C GLU A 342 33.30 9.71 -17.54
N PHE A 343 32.20 10.27 -17.06
CA PHE A 343 31.66 10.06 -15.72
C PHE A 343 30.27 9.42 -15.84
N HIS A 344 30.13 8.23 -15.28
CA HIS A 344 28.88 7.49 -15.27
C HIS A 344 28.40 7.35 -13.84
N ASP A 345 27.25 7.91 -13.55
CA ASP A 345 26.61 7.88 -12.24
C ASP A 345 25.31 7.10 -12.34
N PHE A 346 25.25 5.97 -11.65
CA PHE A 346 24.08 5.13 -11.52
C PHE A 346 23.50 5.31 -10.12
N TYR A 347 22.28 5.82 -10.04
CA TYR A 347 21.69 6.30 -8.79
C TYR A 347 20.29 5.72 -8.56
N LEU A 348 19.95 5.50 -7.29
CA LEU A 348 18.65 5.04 -6.78
C LEU A 348 17.82 6.20 -6.25
N GLY A 349 18.47 7.15 -5.59
CA GLY A 349 17.83 8.35 -5.02
C GLY A 349 18.06 9.56 -5.90
N ASP A 350 19.02 10.38 -5.49
CA ASP A 350 19.43 11.59 -6.20
C ASP A 350 20.77 11.39 -6.94
N PRO A 351 20.91 11.97 -8.15
CA PRO A 351 22.17 11.91 -8.88
C PRO A 351 23.27 12.71 -8.18
N LEU A 352 24.52 12.28 -8.35
CA LEU A 352 25.68 13.10 -7.99
C LEU A 352 25.73 14.38 -8.84
N ARG A 353 26.38 15.40 -8.29
CA ARG A 353 26.72 16.59 -9.10
C ARG A 353 27.72 16.21 -10.19
N THR A 354 27.50 16.72 -11.39
CA THR A 354 28.45 16.56 -12.50
C THR A 354 29.80 17.18 -12.13
N PRO A 355 30.92 16.43 -12.20
CA PRO A 355 32.23 16.98 -11.84
C PRO A 355 32.75 17.92 -12.94
N GLN A 356 33.49 18.96 -12.56
CA GLN A 356 33.95 20.01 -13.49
C GLN A 356 34.97 19.50 -14.52
N ASN A 357 35.79 18.50 -14.16
CA ASN A 357 36.91 18.01 -14.98
C ASN A 357 36.53 16.84 -15.90
N VAL A 358 35.27 16.75 -16.33
CA VAL A 358 34.74 15.65 -17.14
C VAL A 358 34.24 16.14 -18.50
N ALA A 359 34.66 15.48 -19.58
CA ALA A 359 34.18 15.83 -20.93
C ALA A 359 32.72 15.39 -21.20
N LYS A 360 32.31 14.24 -20.64
CA LYS A 360 30.96 13.70 -20.78
C LYS A 360 30.50 13.08 -19.46
N ALA A 361 29.38 13.55 -18.94
CA ALA A 361 28.71 12.95 -17.79
C ALA A 361 27.40 12.26 -18.21
N SER A 362 27.08 11.15 -17.57
CA SER A 362 25.82 10.43 -17.72
C SER A 362 25.30 10.07 -16.35
N HIS A 363 24.11 10.57 -16.02
CA HIS A 363 23.36 10.17 -14.84
C HIS A 363 22.26 9.21 -15.28
N VAL A 364 22.19 8.06 -14.61
CA VAL A 364 21.31 6.94 -14.95
C VAL A 364 20.57 6.52 -13.68
N PHE A 365 19.28 6.83 -13.64
CA PHE A 365 18.39 6.32 -12.61
C PHE A 365 18.21 4.80 -12.74
N LEU A 366 18.15 4.11 -11.59
CA LEU A 366 17.81 2.70 -11.45
C LEU A 366 16.75 2.54 -10.35
N ARG A 367 15.88 1.53 -10.47
CA ARG A 367 14.92 1.17 -9.40
C ARG A 367 15.57 0.25 -8.37
N ASN A 368 16.46 -0.60 -8.84
CA ASN A 368 17.28 -1.50 -8.04
C ASN A 368 18.61 -1.75 -8.77
N PHE A 369 19.53 -2.41 -8.09
CA PHE A 369 20.86 -2.65 -8.66
C PHE A 369 20.82 -3.58 -9.88
N GLU A 370 19.94 -4.60 -9.88
CA GLU A 370 19.82 -5.63 -10.91
C GLU A 370 19.48 -5.05 -12.29
N ASP A 371 18.89 -3.85 -12.35
CA ASP A 371 18.68 -3.11 -13.59
C ASP A 371 19.99 -2.88 -14.38
N LEU A 372 21.14 -2.83 -13.72
CA LEU A 372 22.45 -2.71 -14.37
C LEU A 372 22.80 -3.89 -15.25
N LEU A 373 22.38 -5.11 -14.90
CA LEU A 373 22.56 -6.31 -15.73
C LEU A 373 21.80 -6.20 -17.06
N GLN A 374 20.73 -5.41 -17.09
CA GLN A 374 19.97 -5.14 -18.31
C GLN A 374 20.57 -4.00 -19.14
N VAL A 375 21.41 -3.15 -18.53
CA VAL A 375 21.95 -1.92 -19.11
C VAL A 375 23.37 -2.07 -19.66
N LEU A 376 24.27 -2.75 -18.95
CA LEU A 376 25.71 -2.80 -19.26
C LEU A 376 26.08 -3.97 -20.17
#